data_AF-A0A660XM06-F1
#
_entry.id   AF-A0A660XM06-F1
#
_cell.length_a   1.000
_cell.length_b   1.000
_cell.length_c   1.000
_cell.angle_alpha   90.00
_cell.angle_beta   90.00
_cell.angle_gamma   90.00
#
_symmetry.space_group_name_H-M   'P 1'
#
loop_
_entity.id
_entity.type
_entity.pdbx_description
1 polymer ?
#
loop_
_entity_poly.entity_id
_entity_poly.type
_entity_poly.pdbx_seq_one_letter_code
_entity_poly.pdbx_strand_id
1 'polypeptide(L)'
;MVAFLKKFLCLSTTLLLLSSCYRNKSPFEPGNLNPERDRLLTDRELITPEDPNAPEEKPEWVAWIKGNHIPIRSLFCNDFSDLQFLKPLLKDKRIVELGESGHGVAQFNQAKVRLIKFLHQECGFSVIAFESSIFDCFYTYENSSSMTPIQMMINSIYGVWYTWEVELLFEYIKESQKTNNPLTLAGFDVKPSSFGFKAHPQFFKDVISKVDSNFANTVYHLDSLLVAKAFEDPEKFMDYLAKNEENLVFQYENIVYFLDQHMTELKQAYLDNQRIPLIARQAAWSMTVFIHVWAAFSANDYVSGFESRDKG
;
A
#
# COMPACT_ATOMS: atom_id res chain seq x y z
N MET A 1 13.47 -11.86 -19.38
CA MET A 1 12.73 -11.71 -18.11
C MET A 1 13.55 -12.08 -16.88
N VAL A 2 14.30 -13.19 -16.85
CA VAL A 2 15.09 -13.63 -15.67
C VAL A 2 16.32 -12.74 -15.37
N ALA A 3 16.85 -12.00 -16.34
CA ALA A 3 18.01 -11.13 -16.14
C ALA A 3 17.68 -9.75 -15.49
N PHE A 4 16.40 -9.36 -15.46
CA PHE A 4 15.98 -8.05 -14.92
C PHE A 4 15.81 -8.09 -13.37
N LEU A 5 15.45 -9.26 -12.82
CA LEU A 5 15.31 -9.48 -11.37
C LEU A 5 16.66 -9.45 -10.62
N LYS A 6 17.75 -9.91 -11.24
CA LYS A 6 19.08 -9.96 -10.59
C LYS A 6 19.70 -8.58 -10.32
N LYS A 7 19.30 -7.54 -11.06
CA LYS A 7 19.79 -6.16 -10.81
C LYS A 7 19.00 -5.43 -9.71
N PHE A 8 17.76 -5.83 -9.43
CA PHE A 8 16.94 -5.21 -8.39
C PHE A 8 17.33 -5.66 -6.96
N LEU A 9 17.73 -6.92 -6.78
CA LEU A 9 18.20 -7.40 -5.46
C LEU A 9 19.55 -6.80 -5.01
N CYS A 10 20.37 -6.34 -5.95
CA CYS A 10 21.65 -5.69 -5.63
C CYS A 10 21.42 -4.25 -5.10
N LEU A 11 20.32 -3.59 -5.50
CA LEU A 11 19.96 -2.27 -4.99
C LEU A 11 19.40 -2.32 -3.56
N SER A 12 18.64 -3.36 -3.19
CA SER A 12 18.07 -3.50 -1.84
C SER A 12 19.15 -3.71 -0.77
N THR A 13 20.21 -4.45 -1.10
CA THR A 13 21.37 -4.68 -0.21
C THR A 13 22.29 -3.45 -0.11
N THR A 14 22.34 -2.61 -1.15
CA THR A 14 23.09 -1.35 -1.11
C THR A 14 22.38 -0.29 -0.25
N LEU A 15 21.04 -0.30 -0.19
CA LEU A 15 20.26 0.57 0.71
C LEU A 15 20.48 0.24 2.20
N LEU A 16 20.76 -1.02 2.53
CA LEU A 16 21.00 -1.50 3.89
C LEU A 16 22.26 -0.91 4.53
N LEU A 17 23.33 -0.72 3.76
CA LEU A 17 24.58 -0.10 4.25
C LEU A 17 24.47 1.42 4.49
N LEU A 18 23.48 2.09 3.89
CA LEU A 18 23.25 3.52 4.11
C LEU A 18 22.34 3.79 5.32
N SER A 19 21.48 2.86 5.71
CA SER A 19 20.56 3.03 6.85
C SER A 19 21.25 3.16 8.21
N SER A 20 22.46 2.59 8.38
CA SER A 20 23.21 2.68 9.63
C SER A 20 23.97 4.00 9.81
N CYS A 21 24.10 4.82 8.76
CA CYS A 21 24.83 6.09 8.80
C CYS A 21 23.91 7.33 8.77
N TYR A 22 22.63 7.17 8.46
CA TYR A 22 21.67 8.27 8.31
C TYR A 22 20.62 8.27 9.43
N ARG A 23 21.04 8.58 10.66
CA ARG A 23 20.10 8.70 11.79
C ARG A 23 19.24 9.95 11.78
N ASN A 24 19.41 10.91 10.86
CA ASN A 24 18.69 12.20 10.92
C ASN A 24 18.38 12.88 9.56
N LYS A 25 18.50 12.21 8.40
CA LYS A 25 18.10 12.78 7.09
C LYS A 25 17.44 11.70 6.23
N SER A 26 16.33 12.05 5.56
CA SER A 26 15.71 11.20 4.53
C SER A 26 16.78 10.84 3.48
N PRO A 27 16.96 9.57 3.12
CA PRO A 27 17.86 9.17 2.02
C PRO A 27 17.37 9.71 0.65
N PHE A 28 16.18 10.30 0.62
CA PHE A 28 15.58 10.98 -0.52
C PHE A 28 15.49 12.48 -0.19
N GLU A 29 16.61 13.21 -0.28
CA GLU A 29 16.52 14.67 -0.14
C GLU A 29 15.58 15.20 -1.23
N PRO A 30 14.62 16.09 -0.90
CA PRO A 30 13.75 16.69 -1.90
C PRO A 30 14.66 17.43 -2.88
N GLY A 31 14.78 16.90 -4.09
CA GLY A 31 15.36 17.68 -5.18
C GLY A 31 14.54 18.96 -5.25
N ASN A 32 15.13 20.08 -4.83
CA ASN A 32 14.51 21.42 -4.71
C ASN A 32 13.24 21.50 -5.56
N LEU A 33 12.07 21.30 -4.93
CA LEU A 33 10.80 21.57 -5.59
C LEU A 33 10.88 23.04 -5.98
N ASN A 34 11.07 23.30 -7.28
CA ASN A 34 11.26 24.65 -7.78
C ASN A 34 10.07 25.50 -7.32
N PRO A 35 10.27 26.53 -6.47
CA PRO A 35 9.19 27.35 -5.93
C PRO A 35 8.32 27.98 -7.01
N GLU A 36 8.86 28.19 -8.22
CA GLU A 36 8.10 28.72 -9.36
C GLU A 36 7.01 27.78 -9.89
N ARG A 37 6.96 26.53 -9.41
CA ARG A 37 5.98 25.53 -9.85
C ARG A 37 4.86 25.26 -8.85
N ASP A 38 4.82 25.92 -7.68
CA ASP A 38 3.65 25.88 -6.77
C ASP A 38 2.51 26.78 -7.28
N ARG A 39 2.12 26.57 -8.54
CA ARG A 39 1.01 27.25 -9.20
C ARG A 39 0.46 26.41 -10.35
N LEU A 40 -0.67 26.82 -10.88
CA LEU A 40 -1.20 26.28 -12.12
C LEU A 40 -0.42 26.83 -13.33
N LEU A 41 -0.11 25.93 -14.26
CA LEU A 41 0.54 26.24 -15.53
C LEU A 41 -0.47 26.80 -16.54
N THR A 42 0.00 27.76 -17.34
CA THR A 42 -0.71 28.26 -18.51
C THR A 42 -0.67 27.25 -19.65
N ASP A 43 -1.54 27.39 -20.65
CA ASP A 43 -1.55 26.48 -21.81
C ASP A 43 -0.20 26.47 -22.54
N ARG A 44 0.50 27.61 -22.60
CA ARG A 44 1.83 27.72 -23.20
C ARG A 44 2.89 26.90 -22.45
N GLU A 45 2.75 26.78 -21.13
CA GLU A 45 3.71 26.07 -20.27
C GLU A 45 3.44 24.56 -20.21
N LEU A 46 2.23 24.13 -20.57
CA LEU A 46 1.87 22.72 -20.71
C LEU A 46 2.36 22.10 -22.02
N ILE A 47 2.82 22.91 -22.98
CA ILE A 47 3.34 22.42 -24.26
C ILE A 47 4.62 21.61 -24.00
N THR A 48 4.57 20.32 -24.28
CA THR A 48 5.74 19.45 -24.30
C THR A 48 6.45 19.55 -25.66
N PRO A 49 7.78 19.35 -25.70
CA PRO A 49 8.48 19.18 -26.98
C PRO A 49 7.86 18.07 -27.81
N GLU A 50 7.82 18.23 -29.14
CA GLU A 50 7.40 17.17 -30.03
C GLU A 50 8.39 15.99 -29.95
N ASP A 51 7.86 14.77 -29.84
CA ASP A 51 8.67 13.56 -29.98
C ASP A 51 8.84 13.25 -31.47
N PRO A 52 10.06 13.36 -32.04
CA PRO A 52 10.29 13.11 -33.46
C PRO A 52 10.06 11.66 -33.87
N ASN A 53 9.92 10.74 -32.91
CA ASN A 53 9.65 9.32 -33.14
C ASN A 53 8.20 8.93 -32.84
N ALA A 54 7.32 9.89 -32.52
CA ALA A 54 5.91 9.60 -32.29
C ALA A 54 5.28 8.99 -33.56
N PRO A 55 4.46 7.93 -33.42
CA PRO A 55 3.72 7.39 -34.56
C PRO A 55 2.75 8.44 -35.11
N GLU A 56 2.43 8.33 -36.40
CA GLU A 56 1.39 9.17 -37.00
C GLU A 56 0.02 8.81 -36.39
N GLU A 57 -0.57 9.75 -35.67
CA GLU A 57 -1.89 9.61 -35.07
C GLU A 57 -3.00 10.05 -36.03
N LYS A 58 -4.16 9.40 -35.93
CA LYS A 58 -5.30 9.75 -36.78
C LYS A 58 -5.75 11.20 -36.53
N PRO A 59 -5.85 12.06 -37.57
CA PRO A 59 -6.20 13.47 -37.40
C PRO A 59 -7.51 13.69 -36.65
N GLU A 60 -8.50 12.82 -36.87
CA GLU A 60 -9.79 12.87 -36.17
C GLU A 60 -9.67 12.59 -34.66
N TRP A 61 -8.75 11.70 -34.23
CA TRP A 61 -8.49 11.44 -32.82
C TRP A 61 -7.82 12.63 -32.16
N VAL A 62 -6.82 13.21 -32.82
CA VAL A 62 -6.12 14.41 -32.34
C VAL A 62 -7.10 15.58 -32.19
N ALA A 63 -7.95 15.81 -33.20
CA ALA A 63 -8.95 16.87 -33.16
C ALA A 63 -9.96 16.66 -32.03
N TRP A 64 -10.44 15.42 -31.84
CA TRP A 64 -11.38 15.09 -30.78
C TRP A 64 -10.76 15.30 -29.39
N ILE A 65 -9.55 14.80 -29.13
CA ILE A 65 -8.86 14.98 -27.84
C ILE A 65 -8.64 16.47 -27.57
N LYS A 66 -8.15 17.23 -28.55
CA LYS A 66 -7.96 18.69 -28.39
C LYS A 66 -9.24 19.42 -28.01
N GLY A 67 -10.39 19.01 -28.58
CA GLY A 67 -11.69 19.61 -28.29
C GLY A 67 -12.37 19.16 -26.99
N ASN A 68 -11.96 18.02 -26.41
CA ASN A 68 -12.67 17.40 -25.29
C ASN A 68 -11.83 17.18 -24.01
N HIS A 69 -10.51 17.31 -24.08
CA HIS A 69 -9.65 17.16 -22.90
C HIS A 69 -9.89 18.29 -21.88
N ILE A 70 -9.68 17.96 -20.61
CA ILE A 70 -9.61 18.94 -19.53
C ILE A 70 -8.16 18.95 -19.03
N PRO A 71 -7.44 20.09 -19.11
CA PRO A 71 -6.04 20.14 -18.76
C PRO A 71 -5.83 20.04 -17.25
N ILE A 72 -4.94 19.14 -16.83
CA ILE A 72 -4.38 19.14 -15.47
C ILE A 72 -3.16 20.07 -15.50
N ARG A 73 -3.26 21.17 -14.76
CA ARG A 73 -2.35 22.32 -14.86
C ARG A 73 -1.22 22.26 -13.84
N SER A 74 -1.25 21.33 -12.88
CA SER A 74 -0.15 21.10 -11.95
C SER A 74 -0.16 19.67 -11.41
N LEU A 75 1.04 19.18 -11.06
CA LEU A 75 1.22 17.89 -10.40
C LEU A 75 1.37 18.02 -8.89
N PHE A 76 1.57 19.22 -8.31
CA PHE A 76 1.88 19.34 -6.89
C PHE A 76 1.38 20.60 -6.18
N CYS A 77 0.85 21.62 -6.89
CA CYS A 77 0.36 22.81 -6.19
C CYS A 77 -0.94 22.55 -5.42
N ASN A 78 -1.19 23.37 -4.39
CA ASN A 78 -2.38 23.27 -3.53
C ASN A 78 -3.61 24.02 -4.07
N ASP A 79 -3.50 24.77 -5.17
CA ASP A 79 -4.68 25.27 -5.91
C ASP A 79 -5.31 24.10 -6.67
N PHE A 80 -6.58 23.77 -6.41
CA PHE A 80 -7.33 22.68 -7.06
C PHE A 80 -8.37 23.15 -8.09
N SER A 81 -8.28 24.39 -8.58
CA SER A 81 -9.28 24.93 -9.52
C SER A 81 -9.35 24.16 -10.85
N ASP A 82 -8.23 23.59 -11.32
CA ASP A 82 -8.17 22.69 -12.49
C ASP A 82 -8.73 21.28 -12.24
N LEU A 83 -8.98 20.89 -10.98
CA LEU A 83 -9.56 19.59 -10.60
C LEU A 83 -11.07 19.67 -10.30
N GLN A 84 -11.67 20.87 -10.24
CA GLN A 84 -13.07 21.05 -9.85
C GLN A 84 -14.07 20.29 -10.73
N PHE A 85 -13.71 20.05 -12.00
CA PHE A 85 -14.54 19.28 -12.92
C PHE A 85 -14.81 17.85 -12.44
N LEU A 86 -13.97 17.30 -11.55
CA LEU A 86 -14.16 15.97 -10.98
C LEU A 86 -15.31 15.93 -9.97
N LYS A 87 -15.63 17.02 -9.26
CA LYS A 87 -16.70 17.03 -8.25
C LYS A 87 -18.06 16.50 -8.76
N PRO A 88 -18.60 16.98 -9.89
CA PRO A 88 -19.86 16.44 -10.41
C PRO A 88 -19.73 14.98 -10.90
N LEU A 89 -18.56 14.56 -11.41
CA LEU A 89 -18.32 13.19 -11.87
C LEU A 89 -18.24 12.18 -10.72
N LEU A 90 -17.68 12.63 -9.60
CA LEU A 90 -17.48 11.83 -8.39
C LEU A 90 -18.66 11.89 -7.42
N LYS A 91 -19.69 12.67 -7.75
CA LYS A 91 -20.90 12.78 -6.92
C LYS A 91 -21.49 11.39 -6.65
N ASP A 92 -21.81 11.13 -5.39
CA ASP A 92 -22.38 9.88 -4.89
C ASP A 92 -21.48 8.63 -5.07
N LYS A 93 -20.23 8.79 -5.54
CA LYS A 93 -19.25 7.69 -5.61
C LYS A 93 -18.62 7.48 -4.24
N ARG A 94 -18.67 6.24 -3.76
CA ARG A 94 -18.05 5.84 -2.49
C ARG A 94 -16.61 5.34 -2.65
N ILE A 95 -16.27 4.85 -3.83
CA ILE A 95 -14.96 4.27 -4.16
C ILE A 95 -14.50 4.87 -5.49
N VAL A 96 -13.24 5.28 -5.53
CA VAL A 96 -12.56 5.79 -6.73
C VAL A 96 -11.22 5.07 -6.81
N GLU A 97 -10.97 4.42 -7.94
CA GLU A 97 -9.72 3.70 -8.18
C GLU A 97 -8.72 4.62 -8.90
N LEU A 98 -7.51 4.73 -8.34
CA LEU A 98 -6.44 5.55 -8.87
C LEU A 98 -5.33 4.66 -9.45
N GLY A 99 -5.49 4.25 -10.71
CA GLY A 99 -4.49 3.43 -11.40
C GLY A 99 -3.22 4.20 -11.76
N GLU A 100 -2.16 3.46 -12.11
CA GLU A 100 -0.94 3.99 -12.71
C GLU A 100 -0.49 3.14 -13.89
N SER A 101 0.02 3.77 -14.94
CA SER A 101 0.48 3.04 -16.14
C SER A 101 1.85 2.36 -15.94
N GLY A 102 2.54 2.66 -14.83
CA GLY A 102 3.80 2.04 -14.48
C GLY A 102 4.29 2.49 -13.10
N HIS A 103 4.98 1.59 -12.39
CA HIS A 103 5.60 1.89 -11.10
C HIS A 103 6.89 2.72 -11.26
N GLY A 104 7.22 3.51 -10.24
CA GLY A 104 8.47 4.27 -10.19
C GLY A 104 8.52 5.52 -11.08
N VAL A 105 7.38 5.98 -11.60
CA VAL A 105 7.28 7.22 -12.38
C VAL A 105 6.92 8.39 -11.46
N ALA A 106 7.88 9.29 -11.26
CA ALA A 106 7.76 10.48 -10.39
C ALA A 106 6.46 11.27 -10.63
N GLN A 107 6.13 11.54 -11.89
CA GLN A 107 4.98 12.35 -12.28
C GLN A 107 3.65 11.70 -11.87
N PHE A 108 3.55 10.37 -11.94
CA PHE A 108 2.35 9.66 -11.49
C PHE A 108 2.19 9.76 -9.99
N ASN A 109 3.27 9.61 -9.22
CA ASN A 109 3.22 9.76 -7.77
C ASN A 109 2.84 11.20 -7.37
N GLN A 110 3.46 12.22 -7.97
CA GLN A 110 3.12 13.62 -7.73
C GLN A 110 1.64 13.89 -8.01
N ALA A 111 1.17 13.54 -9.21
CA ALA A 111 -0.22 13.70 -9.62
C ALA A 111 -1.18 13.03 -8.64
N LYS A 112 -0.89 11.78 -8.24
CA LYS A 112 -1.71 11.03 -7.30
C LYS A 112 -1.72 11.67 -5.91
N VAL A 113 -0.56 12.11 -5.39
CA VAL A 113 -0.52 12.81 -4.08
C VAL A 113 -1.40 14.05 -4.10
N ARG A 114 -1.31 14.86 -5.17
CA ARG A 114 -2.15 16.05 -5.34
C ARG A 114 -3.63 15.69 -5.46
N LEU A 115 -3.96 14.69 -6.27
CA LEU A 115 -5.33 14.22 -6.48
C LEU A 115 -5.93 13.68 -5.18
N ILE A 116 -5.18 12.88 -4.40
CA ILE A 116 -5.63 12.35 -3.11
C ILE A 116 -5.93 13.50 -2.13
N LYS A 117 -5.09 14.53 -2.07
CA LYS A 117 -5.36 15.73 -1.25
C LYS A 117 -6.65 16.41 -1.69
N PHE A 118 -6.88 16.61 -2.98
CA PHE A 118 -8.13 17.17 -3.49
C PHE A 118 -9.36 16.32 -3.13
N LEU A 119 -9.28 15.00 -3.34
CA LEU A 119 -10.36 14.06 -3.02
C LEU A 119 -10.71 14.09 -1.53
N HIS A 120 -9.70 14.18 -0.67
CA HIS A 120 -9.89 14.23 0.77
C HIS A 120 -10.42 15.58 1.26
N GLN A 121 -9.85 16.69 0.78
CA GLN A 121 -10.17 18.03 1.24
C GLN A 121 -11.51 18.54 0.69
N GLU A 122 -11.83 18.21 -0.57
CA GLU A 122 -12.94 18.83 -1.27
C GLU A 122 -14.04 17.87 -1.76
N CYS A 123 -13.76 16.57 -1.80
CA CYS A 123 -14.73 15.55 -2.26
C CYS A 123 -15.22 14.60 -1.16
N GLY A 124 -14.72 14.75 0.08
CA GLY A 124 -15.22 14.00 1.24
C GLY A 124 -14.72 12.56 1.36
N PHE A 125 -13.69 12.16 0.61
CA PHE A 125 -13.08 10.83 0.74
C PHE A 125 -12.12 10.78 1.93
N SER A 126 -12.36 9.90 2.91
CA SER A 126 -11.58 9.85 4.16
C SER A 126 -10.69 8.62 4.31
N VAL A 127 -10.59 7.77 3.29
CA VAL A 127 -9.77 6.55 3.30
C VAL A 127 -8.93 6.48 2.03
N ILE A 128 -7.63 6.25 2.18
CA ILE A 128 -6.74 5.83 1.09
C ILE A 128 -6.37 4.36 1.29
N ALA A 129 -6.76 3.53 0.32
CA ALA A 129 -6.46 2.10 0.33
C ALA A 129 -5.37 1.80 -0.71
N PHE A 130 -4.24 1.25 -0.28
CA PHE A 130 -3.13 0.86 -1.15
C PHE A 130 -3.24 -0.60 -1.58
N GLU A 131 -2.72 -0.90 -2.79
CA GLU A 131 -2.39 -2.26 -3.23
C GLU A 131 -1.20 -2.76 -2.39
N SER A 132 -1.47 -3.08 -1.13
CA SER A 132 -0.51 -3.46 -0.10
C SER A 132 -1.26 -4.14 1.04
N SER A 133 -0.52 -4.84 1.91
CA SER A 133 -1.03 -5.62 3.03
C SER A 133 -2.04 -4.82 3.86
N ILE A 134 -3.24 -5.39 4.03
CA ILE A 134 -4.24 -4.83 4.93
C ILE A 134 -3.70 -4.68 6.36
N PHE A 135 -2.91 -5.66 6.81
CA PHE A 135 -2.31 -5.64 8.14
C PHE A 135 -1.24 -4.56 8.26
N ASP A 136 -0.29 -4.51 7.34
CA ASP A 136 0.87 -3.60 7.42
C ASP A 136 0.39 -2.13 7.43
N CYS A 137 -0.58 -1.82 6.56
CA CYS A 137 -1.20 -0.50 6.49
C CYS A 137 -1.95 -0.16 7.78
N PHE A 138 -2.80 -1.05 8.28
CA PHE A 138 -3.55 -0.82 9.52
C PHE A 138 -2.61 -0.65 10.72
N TYR A 139 -1.70 -1.59 10.94
CA TYR A 139 -0.78 -1.59 12.07
C TYR A 139 0.08 -0.32 12.09
N THR A 140 0.59 0.09 10.93
CA THR A 140 1.36 1.32 10.79
C THR A 140 0.53 2.57 11.07
N TYR A 141 -0.72 2.62 10.59
CA TYR A 141 -1.61 3.76 10.83
C TYR A 141 -1.92 3.94 12.31
N GLU A 142 -2.24 2.85 13.02
CA GLU A 142 -2.56 2.86 14.45
C GLU A 142 -1.32 3.20 15.32
N ASN A 143 -0.11 2.88 14.85
CA ASN A 143 1.15 3.16 15.54
C ASN A 143 1.90 4.39 14.97
N SER A 144 1.22 5.21 14.17
CA SER A 144 1.80 6.33 13.43
C SER A 144 2.51 7.35 14.34
N SER A 145 2.04 7.53 15.57
CA SER A 145 2.55 8.51 16.54
C SER A 145 4.04 8.28 16.85
N SER A 146 4.48 7.03 16.81
CA SER A 146 5.87 6.60 17.06
C SER A 146 6.78 6.66 15.82
N MET A 147 6.23 6.99 14.65
CA MET A 147 6.91 6.87 13.35
C MET A 147 7.03 8.22 12.63
N THR A 148 8.12 8.39 11.88
CA THR A 148 8.24 9.44 10.86
C THR A 148 7.44 9.09 9.60
N PRO A 149 7.11 10.04 8.72
CA PRO A 149 6.44 9.75 7.45
C PRO A 149 7.13 8.67 6.60
N ILE A 150 8.46 8.74 6.49
CA ILE A 150 9.24 7.70 5.80
C ILE A 150 9.14 6.33 6.47
N GLN A 151 9.14 6.26 7.80
CA GLN A 151 8.92 5.01 8.52
C GLN A 151 7.51 4.48 8.28
N MET A 152 6.49 5.34 8.26
CA MET A 152 5.13 4.92 7.93
C MET A 152 5.07 4.33 6.52
N MET A 153 5.65 4.99 5.53
CA MET A 153 5.71 4.48 4.15
C MET A 153 6.36 3.09 4.08
N ILE A 154 7.55 2.94 4.67
CA ILE A 154 8.35 1.69 4.63
C ILE A 154 7.70 0.53 5.40
N ASN A 155 6.87 0.83 6.41
CA ASN A 155 6.19 -0.19 7.21
C ASN A 155 4.76 -0.49 6.76
N SER A 156 4.25 0.14 5.69
CA SER A 156 2.87 -0.07 5.25
C SER A 156 2.70 -0.52 3.80
N ILE A 157 3.50 -0.01 2.86
CA ILE A 157 3.27 -0.23 1.43
C ILE A 157 4.45 -0.89 0.72
N TYR A 158 4.25 -1.39 -0.51
CA TYR A 158 5.33 -2.00 -1.28
C TYR A 158 6.49 -1.04 -1.60
N GLY A 159 7.69 -1.62 -1.71
CA GLY A 159 8.92 -0.89 -2.03
C GLY A 159 8.94 -0.15 -3.36
N VAL A 160 8.04 -0.49 -4.29
CA VAL A 160 7.92 0.22 -5.57
C VAL A 160 7.45 1.68 -5.42
N TRP A 161 6.88 2.04 -4.26
CA TRP A 161 6.46 3.39 -3.92
C TRP A 161 7.38 4.10 -2.92
N TYR A 162 8.53 3.51 -2.53
CA TYR A 162 9.50 4.15 -1.64
C TYR A 162 10.22 5.29 -2.34
N THR A 163 9.55 6.44 -2.39
CA THR A 163 9.93 7.60 -3.18
C THR A 163 9.63 8.88 -2.41
N TRP A 164 10.35 9.96 -2.71
CA TRP A 164 10.12 11.24 -2.03
C TRP A 164 8.71 11.79 -2.33
N GLU A 165 8.20 11.55 -3.53
CA GLU A 165 6.87 11.98 -3.95
C GLU A 165 5.79 11.39 -3.04
N VAL A 166 5.93 10.11 -2.71
CA VAL A 166 4.98 9.38 -1.87
C VAL A 166 5.22 9.69 -0.39
N GLU A 167 6.45 10.00 0.04
CA GLU A 167 6.71 10.49 1.41
C GLU A 167 5.84 11.71 1.75
N LEU A 168 5.62 12.62 0.79
CA LEU A 168 4.73 13.78 0.96
C LEU A 168 3.26 13.41 1.23
N LEU A 169 2.80 12.25 0.74
CA LEU A 169 1.49 11.73 1.08
C LEU A 169 1.47 11.20 2.51
N PHE A 170 2.52 10.53 2.98
CA PHE A 170 2.59 10.05 4.36
C PHE A 170 2.73 11.19 5.37
N GLU A 171 3.42 12.27 5.00
CA GLU A 171 3.41 13.51 5.78
C GLU A 171 1.96 14.05 5.88
N TYR A 172 1.26 14.12 4.76
CA TYR A 172 -0.14 14.56 4.74
C TYR A 172 -1.08 13.66 5.56
N ILE A 173 -0.95 12.34 5.45
CA ILE A 173 -1.71 11.36 6.26
C ILE A 173 -1.47 11.64 7.74
N LYS A 174 -0.21 11.74 8.18
CA LYS A 174 0.15 11.98 9.57
C LYS A 174 -0.37 13.33 10.08
N GLU A 175 -0.25 14.40 9.30
CA GLU A 175 -0.75 15.72 9.68
C GLU A 175 -2.28 15.77 9.75
N SER A 176 -2.98 15.07 8.84
CA SER A 176 -4.46 15.01 8.85
C SER A 176 -5.03 14.39 10.12
N GLN A 177 -4.27 13.50 10.80
CA GLN A 177 -4.66 12.89 12.08
C GLN A 177 -4.82 13.92 13.21
N LYS A 178 -4.23 15.11 13.08
CA LYS A 178 -4.36 16.21 14.05
C LYS A 178 -5.62 17.06 13.82
N THR A 179 -6.41 16.72 12.82
CA THR A 179 -7.61 17.45 12.42
C THR A 179 -8.88 16.63 12.71
N ASN A 180 -10.05 17.24 12.53
CA ASN A 180 -11.32 16.53 12.64
C ASN A 180 -11.67 15.67 11.40
N ASN A 181 -10.82 15.69 10.36
CA ASN A 181 -10.99 14.92 9.14
C ASN A 181 -9.68 14.19 8.80
N PRO A 182 -9.38 13.08 9.48
CA PRO A 182 -8.18 12.30 9.21
C PRO A 182 -8.32 11.47 7.93
N LEU A 183 -7.25 11.43 7.12
CA LEU A 183 -7.14 10.49 6.02
C LEU A 183 -6.65 9.14 6.56
N THR A 184 -7.54 8.16 6.64
CA THR A 184 -7.21 6.82 7.11
C THR A 184 -6.41 6.05 6.06
N LEU A 185 -5.29 5.46 6.47
CA LEU A 185 -4.51 4.54 5.64
C LEU A 185 -5.08 3.12 5.77
N ALA A 186 -5.29 2.46 4.63
CA ALA A 186 -5.73 1.08 4.53
C ALA A 186 -4.93 0.35 3.45
N GLY A 187 -4.94 -0.99 3.51
CA GLY A 187 -4.41 -1.87 2.47
C GLY A 187 -5.49 -2.87 2.07
N PHE A 188 -5.39 -3.42 0.87
CA PHE A 188 -6.32 -4.45 0.38
C PHE A 188 -5.64 -5.66 -0.29
N ASP A 189 -4.31 -5.72 -0.30
CA ASP A 189 -3.59 -6.92 -0.76
C ASP A 189 -3.52 -7.95 0.39
N VAL A 190 -3.61 -9.22 0.03
CA VAL A 190 -3.48 -10.36 0.95
C VAL A 190 -2.01 -10.70 1.28
N LYS A 191 -1.09 -10.23 0.45
CA LYS A 191 0.34 -10.48 0.62
C LYS A 191 0.94 -9.55 1.67
N PRO A 192 1.87 -10.04 2.50
CA PRO A 192 2.80 -9.17 3.21
C PRO A 192 3.52 -8.23 2.22
N SER A 193 3.54 -6.93 2.51
CA SER A 193 4.03 -5.94 1.54
C SER A 193 5.24 -5.14 2.01
N SER A 194 5.53 -5.13 3.31
CA SER A 194 6.45 -4.17 3.90
C SER A 194 7.12 -4.69 5.18
N PHE A 195 7.91 -3.83 5.83
CA PHE A 195 8.53 -4.16 7.11
C PHE A 195 7.53 -4.23 8.28
N GLY A 196 6.30 -3.73 8.11
CA GLY A 196 5.23 -3.81 9.11
C GLY A 196 4.87 -5.25 9.46
N PHE A 197 5.06 -6.19 8.53
CA PHE A 197 4.83 -7.62 8.74
C PHE A 197 5.63 -8.21 9.92
N LYS A 198 6.73 -7.57 10.36
CA LYS A 198 7.46 -7.99 11.56
C LYS A 198 6.64 -7.93 12.85
N ALA A 199 5.61 -7.10 12.89
CA ALA A 199 4.74 -6.96 14.05
C ALA A 199 3.60 -7.99 14.10
N HIS A 200 3.38 -8.73 13.02
CA HIS A 200 2.26 -9.68 12.87
C HIS A 200 2.15 -10.71 14.00
N PRO A 201 3.26 -11.33 14.50
CA PRO A 201 3.15 -12.34 15.54
C PRO A 201 2.70 -11.75 16.87
N GLN A 202 3.27 -10.59 17.23
CA GLN A 202 2.91 -9.90 18.47
C GLN A 202 1.48 -9.36 18.41
N PHE A 203 1.06 -8.84 17.26
CA PHE A 203 -0.31 -8.38 17.06
C PHE A 203 -1.33 -9.50 17.28
N PHE A 204 -1.12 -10.69 16.70
CA PHE A 204 -1.99 -11.83 16.97
C PHE A 204 -1.99 -12.22 18.44
N LYS A 205 -0.81 -12.27 19.07
CA LYS A 205 -0.70 -12.60 20.48
C LYS A 205 -1.52 -11.64 21.35
N ASP A 206 -1.43 -10.34 21.09
CA ASP A 206 -2.13 -9.31 21.85
C ASP A 206 -3.65 -9.47 21.73
N VAL A 207 -4.16 -9.75 20.53
CA VAL A 207 -5.60 -9.94 20.28
C VAL A 207 -6.10 -11.25 20.88
N ILE A 208 -5.45 -12.37 20.56
CA ILE A 208 -5.91 -13.72 20.94
C ILE A 208 -5.80 -13.94 22.45
N SER A 209 -4.79 -13.35 23.11
CA SER A 209 -4.59 -13.48 24.56
C SER A 209 -5.70 -12.87 25.40
N LYS A 210 -6.58 -12.04 24.82
CA LYS A 210 -7.80 -11.54 25.48
C LYS A 210 -8.78 -12.65 25.83
N VAL A 211 -8.69 -13.79 25.13
CA VAL A 211 -9.59 -14.92 25.25
C VAL A 211 -8.83 -16.17 25.69
N ASP A 212 -7.74 -16.51 24.99
CA ASP A 212 -6.94 -17.71 25.27
C ASP A 212 -5.44 -17.41 25.14
N SER A 213 -4.77 -17.31 26.28
CA SER A 213 -3.33 -17.05 26.34
C SER A 213 -2.46 -18.23 25.87
N ASN A 214 -2.94 -19.47 25.99
CA ASN A 214 -2.19 -20.64 25.53
C ASN A 214 -2.23 -20.70 24.00
N PHE A 215 -3.41 -20.52 23.41
CA PHE A 215 -3.56 -20.45 21.97
C PHE A 215 -2.78 -19.25 21.39
N ALA A 216 -2.84 -18.08 22.05
CA ALA A 216 -2.05 -16.91 21.66
C ALA A 216 -0.54 -17.19 21.58
N ASN A 217 0.02 -17.96 22.51
CA ASN A 217 1.44 -18.34 22.47
C ASN A 217 1.74 -19.31 21.32
N THR A 218 0.86 -20.29 21.06
CA THR A 218 1.00 -21.18 19.89
C THR A 218 1.01 -20.39 18.59
N VAL A 219 0.07 -19.46 18.42
CA VAL A 219 -0.02 -18.59 17.24
C VAL A 219 1.22 -17.70 17.11
N TYR A 220 1.67 -17.09 18.21
CA TYR A 220 2.90 -16.29 18.21
C TYR A 220 4.10 -17.06 17.69
N HIS A 221 4.30 -18.30 18.15
CA HIS A 221 5.43 -19.12 17.72
C HIS A 221 5.34 -19.52 16.25
N LEU A 222 4.15 -19.94 15.80
CA LEU A 222 3.91 -20.26 14.39
C LEU A 222 4.20 -19.06 13.48
N ASP A 223 3.58 -17.92 13.78
CA ASP A 223 3.67 -16.73 12.94
C ASP A 223 5.08 -16.12 12.98
N SER A 224 5.77 -16.19 14.12
CA SER A 224 7.18 -15.76 14.23
C SER A 224 8.11 -16.57 13.32
N LEU A 225 7.88 -17.88 13.18
CA LEU A 225 8.67 -18.71 12.27
C LEU A 225 8.43 -18.33 10.82
N LEU A 226 7.18 -18.02 10.46
CA LEU A 226 6.83 -17.58 9.11
C LEU A 226 7.48 -16.22 8.78
N VAL A 227 7.32 -15.25 9.68
CA VAL A 227 7.91 -13.91 9.56
C VAL A 227 9.43 -14.00 9.47
N ALA A 228 10.09 -14.81 10.31
CA ALA A 228 11.54 -14.99 10.23
C ALA A 228 11.99 -15.47 8.84
N LYS A 229 11.28 -16.43 8.25
CA LYS A 229 11.57 -16.94 6.90
C LYS A 229 11.38 -15.89 5.83
N ALA A 230 10.34 -15.06 5.94
CA ALA A 230 10.06 -13.98 5.00
C ALA A 230 11.21 -12.96 4.92
N PHE A 231 11.89 -12.70 6.05
CA PHE A 231 12.99 -11.73 6.12
C PHE A 231 14.40 -12.35 5.98
N GLU A 232 14.55 -13.67 6.12
CA GLU A 232 15.83 -14.37 5.94
C GLU A 232 16.21 -14.48 4.45
N ASP A 233 15.31 -15.00 3.63
CA ASP A 233 15.55 -15.25 2.21
C ASP A 233 14.21 -15.23 1.44
N PRO A 234 13.86 -14.11 0.78
CA PRO A 234 12.59 -13.99 0.08
C PRO A 234 12.38 -15.01 -1.04
N GLU A 235 13.44 -15.49 -1.70
CA GLU A 235 13.32 -16.51 -2.73
C GLU A 235 12.96 -17.87 -2.11
N LYS A 236 13.60 -18.23 -1.00
CA LYS A 236 13.27 -19.48 -0.28
C LYS A 236 11.99 -19.41 0.51
N PHE A 237 11.56 -18.22 0.91
CA PHE A 237 10.29 -18.03 1.62
C PHE A 237 9.13 -18.56 0.80
N MET A 238 9.11 -18.19 -0.48
CA MET A 238 8.14 -18.64 -1.46
C MET A 238 8.14 -20.17 -1.61
N ASP A 239 9.30 -20.80 -1.77
CA ASP A 239 9.42 -22.26 -1.79
C ASP A 239 8.92 -22.92 -0.48
N TYR A 240 9.15 -22.28 0.66
CA TYR A 240 8.69 -22.75 1.95
C TYR A 240 7.17 -22.73 2.05
N LEU A 241 6.51 -21.67 1.59
CA LEU A 241 5.04 -21.59 1.56
C LEU A 241 4.46 -22.75 0.73
N ALA A 242 4.97 -22.95 -0.48
CA ALA A 242 4.48 -23.98 -1.39
C ALA A 242 4.67 -25.41 -0.82
N LYS A 243 5.82 -25.69 -0.21
CA LYS A 243 6.12 -27.02 0.38
C LYS A 243 5.32 -27.33 1.63
N ASN A 244 4.78 -26.32 2.30
CA ASN A 244 4.08 -26.46 3.59
C ASN A 244 2.64 -25.97 3.50
N GLU A 245 2.07 -25.84 2.30
CA GLU A 245 0.75 -25.25 2.04
C GLU A 245 -0.32 -25.82 2.98
N GLU A 246 -0.56 -27.13 2.92
CA GLU A 246 -1.62 -27.81 3.68
C GLU A 246 -1.51 -27.54 5.19
N ASN A 247 -0.30 -27.64 5.74
CA ASN A 247 -0.08 -27.40 7.16
C ASN A 247 -0.25 -25.92 7.53
N LEU A 248 0.32 -25.00 6.77
CA LEU A 248 0.24 -23.57 7.06
C LEU A 248 -1.19 -23.06 6.93
N VAL A 249 -1.89 -23.45 5.86
CA VAL A 249 -3.30 -23.11 5.64
C VAL A 249 -4.14 -23.61 6.81
N PHE A 250 -4.03 -24.89 7.18
CA PHE A 250 -4.76 -25.45 8.31
C PHE A 250 -4.54 -24.67 9.61
N GLN A 251 -3.30 -24.23 9.87
CA GLN A 251 -2.99 -23.43 11.06
C GLN A 251 -3.62 -22.04 11.02
N TYR A 252 -3.57 -21.33 9.89
CA TYR A 252 -4.21 -20.02 9.75
C TYR A 252 -5.74 -20.11 9.72
N GLU A 253 -6.32 -21.17 9.14
CA GLU A 253 -7.77 -21.43 9.21
C GLU A 253 -8.23 -21.65 10.66
N ASN A 254 -7.44 -22.34 11.48
CA ASN A 254 -7.74 -22.46 12.91
C ASN A 254 -7.70 -21.10 13.63
N ILE A 255 -6.80 -20.18 13.24
CA ILE A 255 -6.77 -18.81 13.75
C ILE A 255 -8.04 -18.06 13.32
N VAL A 256 -8.43 -18.14 12.05
CA VAL A 256 -9.66 -17.52 11.53
C VAL A 256 -10.88 -18.05 12.27
N TYR A 257 -10.99 -19.37 12.43
CA TYR A 257 -12.08 -20.02 13.13
C TYR A 257 -12.17 -19.53 14.59
N PHE A 258 -11.05 -19.51 15.32
CA PHE A 258 -11.00 -18.98 16.68
C PHE A 258 -11.50 -17.53 16.74
N LEU A 259 -10.98 -16.66 15.87
CA LEU A 259 -11.36 -15.24 15.84
C LEU A 259 -12.84 -15.06 15.48
N ASP A 260 -13.39 -15.87 14.58
CA ASP A 260 -14.82 -15.85 14.23
C ASP A 260 -15.70 -16.31 15.41
N GLN A 261 -15.31 -17.35 16.15
CA GLN A 261 -16.05 -17.83 17.34
C GLN A 261 -16.05 -16.80 18.49
N HIS A 262 -14.95 -16.05 18.64
CA HIS A 262 -14.77 -15.12 19.76
C HIS A 262 -14.93 -13.64 19.38
N MET A 263 -15.41 -13.33 18.16
CA MET A 263 -15.45 -11.96 17.63
C MET A 263 -16.24 -10.99 18.53
N THR A 264 -17.34 -11.44 19.14
CA THR A 264 -18.16 -10.60 20.03
C THR A 264 -17.38 -10.22 21.30
N GLU A 265 -16.74 -11.19 21.95
CA GLU A 265 -15.90 -10.98 23.14
C GLU A 265 -14.70 -10.10 22.82
N LEU A 266 -14.04 -10.35 21.69
CA LEU A 266 -12.89 -9.57 21.24
C LEU A 266 -13.27 -8.11 20.93
N LYS A 267 -14.41 -7.85 20.30
CA LYS A 267 -14.90 -6.47 20.09
C LYS A 267 -15.22 -5.76 21.41
N GLN A 268 -15.67 -6.50 22.43
CA GLN A 268 -15.86 -5.95 23.77
C GLN A 268 -14.53 -5.69 24.48
N ALA A 269 -13.49 -6.47 24.22
CA ALA A 269 -12.14 -6.23 24.76
C ALA A 269 -11.43 -5.02 24.10
N TYR A 270 -11.86 -4.62 22.90
CA TYR A 270 -11.31 -3.49 22.12
C TYR A 270 -12.38 -2.43 21.81
N LEU A 271 -13.07 -1.91 22.84
CA LEU A 271 -14.13 -0.91 22.66
C LEU A 271 -13.66 0.35 21.92
N ASP A 272 -12.44 0.80 22.20
CA ASP A 272 -11.89 2.02 21.60
C ASP A 272 -11.57 1.85 20.11
N ASN A 273 -11.32 0.61 19.66
CA ASN A 273 -11.06 0.31 18.26
C ASN A 273 -11.47 -1.12 17.88
N GLN A 274 -12.75 -1.31 17.59
CA GLN A 274 -13.31 -2.60 17.19
C GLN A 274 -12.81 -3.11 15.83
N ARG A 275 -11.99 -2.34 15.09
CA ARG A 275 -11.32 -2.82 13.88
C ARG A 275 -10.18 -3.78 14.19
N ILE A 276 -9.54 -3.67 15.36
CA ILE A 276 -8.41 -4.52 15.75
C ILE A 276 -8.72 -6.03 15.58
N PRO A 277 -9.80 -6.58 16.18
CA PRO A 277 -10.11 -8.00 16.02
C PRO A 277 -10.57 -8.37 14.60
N LEU A 278 -11.19 -7.42 13.87
CA LEU A 278 -11.55 -7.63 12.46
C LEU A 278 -10.29 -7.72 11.58
N ILE A 279 -9.29 -6.89 11.84
CA ILE A 279 -8.01 -6.91 11.13
C ILE A 279 -7.22 -8.17 11.47
N ALA A 280 -7.21 -8.63 12.73
CA ALA A 280 -6.62 -9.92 13.06
C ALA A 280 -7.27 -11.05 12.24
N ARG A 281 -8.60 -11.09 12.21
CA ARG A 281 -9.33 -12.10 11.44
C ARG A 281 -8.99 -12.03 9.96
N GLN A 282 -9.00 -10.82 9.39
CA GLN A 282 -8.72 -10.62 7.98
C GLN A 282 -7.26 -10.93 7.64
N ALA A 283 -6.30 -10.57 8.51
CA ALA A 283 -4.87 -10.85 8.30
C ALA A 283 -4.58 -12.37 8.33
N ALA A 284 -5.22 -13.12 9.23
CA ALA A 284 -5.11 -14.57 9.25
C ALA A 284 -5.66 -15.20 7.97
N TRP A 285 -6.80 -14.72 7.47
CA TRP A 285 -7.38 -15.17 6.21
C TRP A 285 -6.55 -14.73 4.98
N SER A 286 -6.00 -13.52 4.98
CA SER A 286 -5.09 -13.06 3.94
C SER A 286 -3.89 -14.00 3.81
N MET A 287 -3.37 -14.51 4.92
CA MET A 287 -2.32 -15.52 4.89
C MET A 287 -2.78 -16.85 4.27
N THR A 288 -3.99 -17.35 4.56
CA THR A 288 -4.51 -18.57 3.90
C THR A 288 -4.56 -18.39 2.38
N VAL A 289 -5.11 -17.26 1.92
CA VAL A 289 -5.22 -16.96 0.48
C VAL A 289 -3.84 -16.82 -0.16
N PHE A 290 -2.94 -16.06 0.46
CA PHE A 290 -1.59 -15.84 -0.06
C PHE A 290 -0.81 -17.17 -0.22
N ILE A 291 -0.89 -18.05 0.78
CA ILE A 291 -0.22 -19.35 0.75
C ILE A 291 -0.77 -20.22 -0.39
N HIS A 292 -2.09 -20.31 -0.54
CA HIS A 292 -2.74 -21.05 -1.63
C HIS A 292 -2.37 -20.52 -3.02
N VAL A 293 -2.49 -19.21 -3.22
CA VAL A 293 -2.14 -18.55 -4.49
C VAL A 293 -0.71 -18.89 -4.89
N TRP A 294 0.21 -18.83 -3.92
CA TRP A 294 1.61 -19.09 -4.21
C TRP A 294 1.92 -20.57 -4.47
N ALA A 295 1.30 -21.48 -3.72
CA ALA A 295 1.45 -22.92 -3.95
C ALA A 295 0.92 -23.31 -5.36
N ALA A 296 -0.23 -22.77 -5.76
CA ALA A 296 -0.80 -22.98 -7.10
C ALA A 296 0.14 -22.47 -8.22
N PHE A 297 0.68 -21.25 -8.08
CA PHE A 297 1.66 -20.73 -9.04
C PHE A 297 2.95 -21.57 -9.09
N SER A 298 3.41 -22.09 -7.95
CA SER A 298 4.58 -22.96 -7.87
C SER A 298 4.36 -24.30 -8.57
N ALA A 299 3.12 -24.78 -8.63
CA ALA A 299 2.71 -25.98 -9.36
C ALA A 299 2.44 -25.75 -10.86
N ASN A 300 2.61 -24.52 -11.37
CA ASN A 300 2.17 -24.08 -12.70
C ASN A 300 0.65 -24.22 -12.93
N ASP A 301 -0.14 -24.28 -11.86
CA ASP A 301 -1.60 -24.25 -11.93
C ASP A 301 -2.09 -22.79 -11.88
N TYR A 302 -1.93 -22.12 -13.01
CA TYR A 302 -2.29 -20.70 -13.14
C TYR A 302 -3.80 -20.47 -12.98
N VAL A 303 -4.65 -21.44 -13.34
CA VAL A 303 -6.11 -21.31 -13.21
C VAL A 303 -6.48 -21.22 -11.73
N SER A 304 -6.03 -22.17 -10.91
CA SER A 304 -6.25 -22.14 -9.47
C SER A 304 -5.57 -20.94 -8.80
N GLY A 305 -4.41 -20.52 -9.29
CA GLY A 305 -3.70 -19.33 -8.82
C GLY A 305 -4.47 -18.03 -9.06
N PHE A 306 -5.05 -17.85 -10.25
CA PHE A 306 -5.91 -16.70 -10.56
C PHE A 306 -7.25 -16.76 -9.84
N GLU A 307 -7.92 -17.91 -9.78
CA GLU A 307 -9.19 -18.05 -9.04
C GLU A 307 -9.05 -17.78 -7.54
N SER A 308 -7.93 -18.19 -6.93
CA SER A 308 -7.66 -17.94 -5.52
C SER A 308 -7.31 -16.47 -5.28
N ARG A 309 -6.59 -15.83 -6.21
CA ARG A 309 -6.31 -14.39 -6.19
C ARG A 309 -7.60 -13.58 -6.29
N ASP A 310 -8.51 -13.95 -7.19
CA ASP A 310 -9.74 -13.20 -7.45
C ASP A 310 -10.80 -13.38 -6.34
N LYS A 311 -10.60 -14.38 -5.45
CA LYS A 311 -11.36 -14.56 -4.20
C LYS A 311 -10.76 -13.77 -3.01
N GLY A 312 -9.55 -13.23 -3.17
CA GLY A 312 -8.76 -12.49 -2.18
C GLY A 312 -9.22 -11.06 -1.94
#